data_AF-A0A2J6X8L6-F1
#
_entry.id   AF-A0A2J6X8L6-F1
#
_cell.length_a   1.000
_cell.length_b   1.000
_cell.length_c   1.000
_cell.angle_alpha   90.00
_cell.angle_beta   90.00
_cell.angle_gamma   90.00
#
_symmetry.space_group_name_H-M   'P 1'
#
loop_
_entity.id
_entity.type
_entity.pdbx_description
1 polymer ?
#
loop_
_entity_poly.entity_id
_entity_poly.type
_entity_poly.pdbx_seq_one_letter_code
_entity_poly.pdbx_strand_id
1 'polypeptide(L)'
;MIKVGRRCHIEGVTPEQVFTTLANPELISKILPRVQKTELLNRDDIARHARLVTYMSMGGLFGTIRCEGDLTWQDNREIVFTVRTPLPVETRWVLSQA
;
A
#
# COMPACT_ATOMS: atom_id res chain seq x y z
N MET A 1 -1.14 14.49 -15.04
CA MET A 1 -0.74 13.62 -13.91
C MET A 1 -1.26 14.25 -12.63
N ILE A 2 -2.12 13.57 -11.88
CA ILE A 2 -2.65 14.08 -10.61
C ILE A 2 -1.75 13.59 -9.48
N LYS A 3 -1.27 14.50 -8.62
CA LYS A 3 -0.47 14.18 -7.44
C LYS A 3 -1.19 14.69 -6.20
N VAL A 4 -1.40 13.80 -5.24
CA VAL A 4 -2.04 14.12 -3.96
C VAL A 4 -1.09 13.72 -2.84
N GLY A 5 -0.72 14.69 -2.00
CA GLY A 5 0.09 14.45 -0.81
C GLY A 5 -0.78 14.56 0.45
N ARG A 6 -0.61 13.63 1.38
CA ARG A 6 -1.21 13.70 2.72
C ARG A 6 -0.14 13.37 3.74
N ARG A 7 -0.27 13.94 4.94
CA ARG A 7 0.58 13.65 6.09
C ARG A 7 -0.31 13.45 7.31
N CYS A 8 0.04 12.46 8.13
CA CYS A 8 -0.53 12.30 9.46
C CYS A 8 0.62 12.09 10.46
N HIS A 9 0.38 12.49 11.70
CA HIS A 9 1.21 12.11 12.85
C HIS A 9 0.53 10.94 13.55
N ILE A 10 1.29 9.95 13.99
CA ILE A 10 0.79 8.79 14.72
C ILE A 10 1.53 8.73 16.06
N GLU A 11 0.81 8.96 17.15
CA GLU A 11 1.36 8.94 18.50
C GLU A 11 1.49 7.50 19.02
N GLY A 12 2.49 7.26 19.87
CA GLY A 12 2.63 5.99 20.60
C GLY A 12 3.10 4.78 19.78
N VAL A 13 3.58 4.98 18.56
CA VAL A 13 4.15 3.92 17.69
C VAL A 13 5.47 4.35 17.09
N THR A 14 6.40 3.40 16.95
CA THR A 14 7.69 3.65 16.30
C THR A 14 7.58 3.55 14.77
N PRO A 15 8.48 4.20 14.01
CA PRO A 15 8.53 4.03 12.56
C PRO A 15 8.62 2.56 12.13
N GLU A 16 9.34 1.70 12.85
CA GLU A 16 9.44 0.27 12.59
C GLU A 16 8.07 -0.43 12.67
N GLN A 17 7.25 -0.08 13.66
CA GLN A 17 5.92 -0.67 13.85
C GLN A 17 4.96 -0.23 12.73
N VAL A 18 4.99 1.05 12.38
CA VAL A 18 4.22 1.57 11.24
C VAL A 18 4.66 0.89 9.94
N PHE A 19 5.98 0.77 9.73
CA PHE A 19 6.56 0.09 8.58
C PHE A 19 6.10 -1.37 8.49
N THR A 20 6.24 -2.13 9.58
CA THR A 20 5.85 -3.55 9.64
C THR A 20 4.37 -3.73 9.29
N THR A 21 3.53 -2.81 9.75
CA THR A 21 2.09 -2.85 9.48
C THR A 21 1.80 -2.58 8.01
N LEU A 22 2.44 -1.56 7.41
CA LEU A 22 2.26 -1.20 6.00
C LEU A 22 2.90 -2.20 5.04
N ALA A 23 4.01 -2.83 5.42
CA ALA A 23 4.74 -3.81 4.61
C ALA A 23 4.07 -5.19 4.61
N ASN A 24 3.08 -5.42 5.49
CA ASN A 24 2.30 -6.64 5.53
C ASN A 24 1.06 -6.54 4.60
N PRO A 25 1.03 -7.26 3.46
CA PRO A 25 -0.05 -7.17 2.48
C PRO A 25 -1.43 -7.58 3.03
N GLU A 26 -1.48 -8.45 4.04
CA GLU A 26 -2.74 -8.86 4.67
C GLU A 26 -3.37 -7.72 5.48
N LEU A 27 -2.52 -6.87 6.08
CA LEU A 27 -2.97 -5.73 6.88
C LEU A 27 -3.35 -4.53 6.03
N ILE A 28 -2.87 -4.43 4.79
CA ILE A 28 -3.21 -3.33 3.86
C ILE A 28 -4.72 -3.16 3.71
N SER A 29 -5.49 -4.27 3.62
CA SER A 29 -6.96 -4.23 3.53
C SER A 29 -7.64 -3.62 4.76
N LYS A 30 -7.01 -3.69 5.93
CA LYS A 30 -7.53 -3.15 7.20
C LYS A 30 -7.20 -1.66 7.38
N ILE A 31 -6.17 -1.18 6.70
CA ILE A 31 -5.65 0.18 6.84
C ILE A 31 -6.20 1.09 5.75
N LEU A 32 -6.31 0.58 4.52
CA LEU A 32 -6.72 1.37 3.38
C LEU A 32 -8.25 1.33 3.22
N PRO A 33 -8.97 2.45 3.44
CA PRO A 33 -10.42 2.47 3.61
C PRO A 33 -11.22 2.03 2.38
N ARG A 34 -10.59 1.93 1.20
CA ARG A 34 -11.24 1.48 -0.04
C ARG A 34 -10.83 0.07 -0.46
N VAL A 35 -9.85 -0.54 0.19
CA VAL A 35 -9.39 -1.89 -0.15
C VAL A 35 -10.24 -2.89 0.61
N GLN A 36 -11.01 -3.72 -0.10
CA GLN A 36 -11.88 -4.74 0.48
C GLN A 36 -11.16 -6.07 0.70
N LYS A 37 -10.22 -6.39 -0.19
CA LYS A 37 -9.46 -7.65 -0.16
C LYS A 37 -8.07 -7.40 -0.74
N THR A 38 -7.09 -8.15 -0.23
CA THR A 38 -5.74 -8.26 -0.80
C THR A 38 -5.45 -9.73 -1.11
N GLU A 39 -4.71 -9.98 -2.19
CA GLU A 39 -4.15 -11.29 -2.51
C GLU A 39 -2.66 -11.11 -2.76
N LEU A 40 -1.83 -11.84 -2.01
CA LEU A 40 -0.39 -11.85 -2.20
C LEU A 40 -0.05 -12.91 -3.25
N LEU A 41 0.49 -12.48 -4.40
CA LEU A 41 0.89 -13.39 -5.48
C LEU A 41 2.32 -13.88 -5.29
N ASN A 42 3.20 -12.99 -4.86
CA ASN A 42 4.61 -13.30 -4.61
C ASN A 42 5.18 -12.34 -3.57
N ARG A 43 6.15 -12.81 -2.78
CA ARG A 43 6.93 -12.00 -1.86
C ARG A 43 8.37 -12.48 -1.86
N ASP A 44 9.28 -11.54 -2.08
CA ASP A 44 10.72 -11.71 -1.98
C ASP A 44 11.24 -10.68 -0.97
N ASP A 45 11.50 -11.14 0.25
CA ASP A 45 12.02 -10.29 1.32
C ASP A 45 13.48 -9.87 1.09
N ILE A 46 14.25 -10.64 0.32
CA ILE A 46 15.65 -10.33 -0.01
C ILE A 46 15.69 -9.19 -1.02
N ALA A 47 14.87 -9.28 -2.08
CA ALA A 47 14.73 -8.25 -3.09
C ALA A 47 13.86 -7.06 -2.63
N ARG A 48 13.26 -7.13 -1.43
CA ARG A 48 12.32 -6.15 -0.88
C ARG A 48 11.19 -5.82 -1.83
N HIS A 49 10.62 -6.87 -2.41
CA HIS A 49 9.64 -6.81 -3.47
C HIS A 49 8.49 -7.78 -3.20
N ALA A 50 7.26 -7.36 -3.47
CA ALA A 50 6.09 -8.24 -3.46
C ALA A 50 5.16 -7.90 -4.60
N ARG A 51 4.42 -8.89 -5.09
CA ARG A 51 3.36 -8.67 -6.08
C ARG A 51 2.03 -8.93 -5.43
N LEU A 52 1.13 -7.97 -5.52
CA LEU A 52 -0.13 -7.99 -4.79
C LEU A 52 -1.30 -7.56 -5.69
N VAL A 53 -2.46 -8.12 -5.41
CA VAL A 53 -3.74 -7.71 -6.00
C VAL A 53 -4.59 -7.06 -4.92
N THR A 54 -5.02 -5.82 -5.13
CA THR A 54 -6.03 -5.17 -4.30
C THR A 54 -7.39 -5.19 -5.01
N TYR A 55 -8.44 -5.41 -4.23
CA TYR A 55 -9.82 -5.28 -4.67
C TYR A 55 -10.38 -4.01 -4.04
N MET A 56 -10.54 -2.96 -4.84
CA MET A 56 -10.92 -1.63 -4.35
C MET A 56 -12.38 -1.32 -4.64
N SER A 57 -13.11 -0.87 -3.62
CA SER A 57 -14.44 -0.30 -3.80
C SER A 57 -14.33 1.10 -4.41
N MET A 58 -15.03 1.33 -5.51
CA MET A 58 -15.13 2.66 -6.13
C MET A 58 -16.19 3.55 -5.48
N GLY A 59 -17.00 3.00 -4.56
CA GLY A 59 -18.13 3.68 -3.94
C GLY A 59 -19.36 3.76 -4.86
N GLY A 60 -20.54 3.87 -4.25
CA GLY A 60 -21.83 3.94 -4.98
C GLY A 60 -22.20 2.64 -5.69
N LEU A 61 -22.86 2.75 -6.86
CA LEU A 61 -23.25 1.61 -7.72
C LEU A 61 -22.07 0.99 -8.50
N PHE A 62 -20.88 1.58 -8.39
CA PHE A 62 -19.70 1.10 -9.10
C PHE A 62 -19.09 -0.04 -8.28
N GLY A 63 -18.96 -1.20 -8.94
CA GLY A 63 -18.46 -2.43 -8.33
C GLY A 63 -17.00 -2.34 -7.87
N THR A 64 -16.41 -3.52 -7.65
CA THR A 64 -15.04 -3.64 -7.16
C THR A 64 -14.06 -3.65 -8.32
N ILE A 65 -13.01 -2.83 -8.25
CA ILE A 65 -11.91 -2.85 -9.20
C ILE A 65 -10.80 -3.76 -8.69
N ARG A 66 -10.36 -4.69 -9.54
CA ARG A 66 -9.14 -5.46 -9.33
C ARG A 66 -7.95 -4.66 -9.81
N CYS A 67 -7.05 -4.32 -8.90
CA CYS A 67 -5.80 -3.63 -9.17
C CYS A 67 -4.65 -4.58 -8.90
N GLU A 68 -3.81 -4.83 -9.89
CA GLU A 68 -2.59 -5.62 -9.72
C GLU A 68 -1.38 -4.72 -9.78
N GLY A 69 -0.47 -4.88 -8.81
CA GLY A 69 0.70 -4.04 -8.71
C GLY A 69 1.86 -4.67 -7.95
N ASP A 70 2.98 -3.97 -8.06
CA ASP A 70 4.24 -4.29 -7.43
C ASP A 70 4.42 -3.41 -6.19
N LEU A 71 4.78 -4.02 -5.07
CA LEU A 71 5.15 -3.39 -3.81
C LEU A 71 6.67 -3.48 -3.66
N THR A 72 7.32 -2.34 -3.44
CA THR A 72 8.74 -2.29 -3.08
C THR A 72 8.91 -1.53 -1.78
N TRP A 73 9.94 -1.83 -1.01
CA TRP A 73 10.17 -1.15 0.25
C TRP A 73 11.65 -0.94 0.58
N GLN A 74 11.89 0.10 1.38
CA GLN A 74 13.12 0.31 2.12
C GLN A 74 12.78 0.32 3.61
N ASP A 75 13.38 -0.62 4.34
CA ASP A 75 13.11 -0.84 5.76
C ASP A 75 13.13 0.47 6.56
N ASN A 76 12.08 0.67 7.35
CA ASN A 76 11.87 1.82 8.24
C ASN A 76 11.85 3.19 7.56
N ARG A 77 11.70 3.25 6.23
CA ARG A 77 11.76 4.51 5.49
C ARG A 77 10.64 4.69 4.48
N GLU A 78 10.47 3.74 3.58
CA GLU A 78 9.59 3.95 2.43
C GLU A 78 8.95 2.65 1.95
N ILE A 79 7.68 2.75 1.53
CA ILE A 79 6.98 1.69 0.80
C ILE A 79 6.34 2.32 -0.44
N VAL A 80 6.57 1.72 -1.60
CA VAL A 80 6.02 2.16 -2.88
C VAL A 80 5.17 1.05 -3.46
N PHE A 81 3.91 1.36 -3.77
CA PHE A 81 2.98 0.48 -4.46
C PHE A 81 2.67 1.04 -5.85
N THR A 82 3.02 0.29 -6.89
CA THR A 82 2.81 0.68 -8.29
C THR A 82 1.81 -0.27 -8.94
N VAL A 83 0.65 0.26 -9.31
CA VAL A 83 -0.40 -0.45 -10.05
C VAL A 83 -0.30 -0.08 -11.52
N ARG A 84 -0.45 -1.06 -12.42
CA ARG A 84 -0.48 -0.82 -13.88
C ARG A 84 -1.88 -0.95 -14.49
N THR A 85 -2.73 -1.80 -13.90
CA THR A 85 -4.07 -2.12 -14.40
C THR A 85 -5.09 -1.96 -13.26
N PRO A 86 -6.25 -1.31 -13.50
CA PRO A 86 -6.74 -0.80 -14.78
C PRO A 86 -6.16 0.55 -15.20
N LEU A 87 -5.54 1.29 -14.28
CA LEU A 87 -4.90 2.57 -14.54
C LEU A 87 -3.54 2.64 -13.81
N PRO A 88 -2.54 3.31 -14.40
CA PRO A 88 -1.24 3.49 -13.76
C PRO A 88 -1.37 4.42 -12.55
N VAL A 89 -1.08 3.90 -11.36
CA VAL A 89 -1.08 4.65 -10.10
C VAL A 89 0.14 4.25 -9.28
N GLU A 90 0.84 5.24 -8.74
CA GLU A 90 1.88 5.04 -7.74
C GLU A 90 1.41 5.61 -6.40
N THR A 91 1.45 4.79 -5.35
CA THR A 91 1.24 5.21 -3.97
C THR A 91 2.54 5.07 -3.22
N ARG A 92 2.99 6.14 -2.57
CA ARG A 92 4.25 6.19 -1.83
C ARG A 92 3.97 6.57 -0.39
N TRP A 93 4.36 5.71 0.54
CA TRP A 93 4.35 5.98 1.98
C TRP A 93 5.78 6.24 2.44
N VAL A 94 6.03 7.43 2.98
CA VAL A 94 7.33 7.81 3.54
C VAL A 94 7.16 7.99 5.03
N LEU A 95 8.00 7.32 5.81
CA LEU A 95 8.12 7.49 7.24
C LEU A 95 9.22 8.51 7.52
N SER A 96 8.87 9.55 8.25
CA SER A 96 9.82 10.55 8.75
C SER A 96 9.71 10.61 10.26
N GLN A 97 10.84 10.78 10.93
CA GLN A 97 10.82 11.22 12.33
C GLN A 97 10.16 12.61 12.39
N ALA A 98 9.41 12.84 13.47
CA ALA A 98 8.74 14.11 13.72
C ALA A 98 9.75 15.25 13.93
#